data_AF-A0AAV9HWR7-F1
#
_entry.id   AF-A0AAV9HWR7-F1
#
_cell.length_a   1.000
_cell.length_b   1.000
_cell.length_c   1.000
_cell.angle_alpha   90.00
_cell.angle_beta   90.00
_cell.angle_gamma   90.00
#
_symmetry.space_group_name_H-M   'P 1'
#
loop_
_entity.id
_entity.type
_entity.pdbx_description
1 polymer ?
#
loop_
_entity_poly.entity_id
_entity_poly.type
_entity_poly.pdbx_seq_one_letter_code
_entity_poly.pdbx_strand_id
1 'polypeptide(L)'
;MPGIKSLLAGACCLLLVRGIWAVTPVSSAAMESLLNAGGVDLAYAAAPMFFFGQAMNKPPCYPTNATTGQGTQTPSAALCDYPNVGCNCRQPGIAISNRGPSFPVYYTYSRCTSAEIRVAYNLFYEKDGTNPDQLFGHRYDWERVIVIWGQKLNSDWVPSRLLLSQHSGYQSLDWASIQNTFNTEDANLPRGGDNGLKDRDHPKVYVAWSKHAHYQDRNTGWNDPISQLTGNAFRSQDWWYFPQKNDYLRADRSTALGNLLAGFEWGSASSNPPAVHDGLCSASA
;
A
#
# COMPACT_ATOMS: atom_id res chain seq x y z
N MET A 1 -63.08 26.72 34.43
CA MET A 1 -62.89 25.37 33.85
C MET A 1 -62.54 25.54 32.36
N PRO A 2 -61.72 24.65 31.79
CA PRO A 2 -60.30 24.78 31.41
C PRO A 2 -60.11 25.39 29.99
N GLY A 3 -58.91 25.71 29.48
CA GLY A 3 -57.58 25.26 29.86
C GLY A 3 -56.47 25.95 29.07
N ILE A 4 -55.28 25.91 29.68
CA ILE A 4 -53.98 26.29 29.13
C ILE A 4 -53.62 25.29 28.03
N LYS A 5 -53.28 25.78 26.83
CA LYS A 5 -52.59 24.99 25.81
C LYS A 5 -51.18 25.53 25.64
N SER A 6 -50.22 24.81 26.23
CA SER A 6 -48.80 24.94 25.94
C SER A 6 -48.53 24.50 24.51
N LEU A 7 -47.88 25.37 23.72
CA LEU A 7 -47.26 25.02 22.45
C LEU A 7 -45.77 24.79 22.70
N LEU A 8 -45.41 23.52 22.89
CA LEU A 8 -44.07 23.00 22.63
C LEU A 8 -44.01 22.70 21.12
N ALA A 9 -43.12 23.37 20.39
CA ALA A 9 -42.76 22.94 19.04
C ALA A 9 -41.23 22.99 18.92
N GLY A 10 -40.66 21.80 18.81
CA GLY A 10 -39.26 21.48 19.00
C GLY A 10 -38.30 22.08 17.97
N ALA A 11 -37.09 22.35 18.47
CA ALA A 11 -35.91 22.55 17.64
C ALA A 11 -35.61 21.24 16.88
N CYS A 12 -35.82 21.26 15.57
CA CYS A 12 -35.40 20.19 14.67
C CYS A 12 -33.88 20.29 14.49
N CYS A 13 -33.13 19.61 15.36
CA CYS A 13 -31.70 19.38 15.16
C CYS A 13 -31.55 18.37 14.02
N LEU A 14 -31.32 18.86 12.80
CA LEU A 14 -30.86 18.05 11.67
C LEU A 14 -29.45 17.54 11.98
N LEU A 15 -29.36 16.41 12.66
CA LEU A 15 -28.16 15.59 12.71
C LEU A 15 -27.92 15.05 11.30
N LEU A 16 -27.03 15.70 10.55
CA LEU A 16 -26.41 15.10 9.37
C LEU A 16 -25.58 13.91 9.85
N VAL A 17 -26.19 12.74 9.90
CA VAL A 17 -25.47 11.47 10.01
C VAL A 17 -24.65 11.35 8.73
N ARG A 18 -23.36 11.69 8.78
CA ARG A 18 -22.42 11.30 7.72
C ARG A 18 -22.41 9.78 7.68
N GLY A 19 -23.12 9.21 6.72
CA GLY A 19 -23.16 7.77 6.50
C GLY A 19 -21.74 7.21 6.46
N ILE A 20 -21.52 6.12 7.19
CA ILE A 20 -20.36 5.26 6.98
C ILE A 20 -20.63 4.54 5.66
N TRP A 21 -20.27 5.18 4.54
CA TRP A 21 -20.29 4.56 3.23
C TRP A 21 -19.30 3.41 3.24
N ALA A 22 -19.84 2.19 3.19
CA ALA A 22 -19.10 0.96 3.02
C ALA A 22 -18.36 0.95 1.67
N VAL A 23 -17.39 0.05 1.53
CA VAL A 23 -16.62 -0.15 0.30
C VAL A 23 -17.52 -0.25 -0.93
N THR A 24 -17.15 0.47 -1.99
CA THR A 24 -17.86 0.47 -3.28
C THR A 24 -17.83 -0.93 -3.91
N PRO A 25 -18.98 -1.63 -4.03
CA PRO A 25 -19.02 -2.97 -4.61
C PRO A 25 -18.84 -2.96 -6.13
N VAL A 26 -18.28 -4.04 -6.67
CA VAL A 26 -18.11 -4.27 -8.10
C VAL A 26 -18.98 -5.45 -8.52
N SER A 27 -19.92 -5.27 -9.46
CA SER A 27 -20.74 -6.39 -9.94
C SER A 27 -19.90 -7.45 -10.68
N SER A 28 -20.36 -8.70 -10.75
CA SER A 28 -19.65 -9.76 -11.49
C SER A 28 -19.34 -9.39 -12.94
N ALA A 29 -20.30 -8.80 -13.67
CA ALA A 29 -20.09 -8.39 -15.05
C ALA A 29 -19.01 -7.31 -15.17
N ALA A 30 -19.00 -6.33 -14.25
CA ALA A 30 -17.96 -5.31 -14.19
C ALA A 30 -16.59 -5.94 -13.84
N MET A 31 -16.55 -6.86 -12.88
CA MET A 31 -15.32 -7.55 -12.49
C MET A 31 -14.69 -8.30 -13.67
N GLU A 32 -15.47 -9.05 -14.44
CA GLU A 32 -14.97 -9.72 -15.65
C GLU A 32 -14.41 -8.72 -16.67
N SER A 33 -15.11 -7.60 -16.89
CA SER A 33 -14.65 -6.55 -17.79
C SER A 33 -13.30 -5.96 -17.34
N LEU A 34 -13.14 -5.70 -16.04
CA LEU A 34 -11.90 -5.15 -15.47
C LEU A 34 -10.72 -6.12 -15.65
N LEU A 35 -10.93 -7.41 -15.39
CA LEU A 35 -9.90 -8.44 -15.57
C LEU A 35 -9.48 -8.59 -17.05
N ASN A 36 -10.45 -8.56 -17.96
CA ASN A 36 -10.20 -8.66 -19.40
C ASN A 36 -9.49 -7.42 -19.96
N ALA A 37 -9.71 -6.25 -19.35
CA ALA A 37 -9.01 -5.00 -19.69
C ALA A 37 -7.58 -4.91 -19.10
N GLY A 38 -7.04 -6.01 -18.56
CA GLY A 38 -5.70 -6.05 -17.98
C GLY A 38 -5.63 -5.61 -16.52
N GLY A 39 -6.76 -5.43 -15.84
CA GLY A 39 -6.85 -5.31 -14.39
C GLY A 39 -6.38 -3.98 -13.79
N VAL A 40 -5.97 -2.99 -14.57
CA VAL A 40 -5.47 -1.70 -14.01
C VAL A 40 -6.55 -0.96 -13.25
N ASP A 41 -7.79 -0.95 -13.76
CA ASP A 41 -8.91 -0.30 -13.09
C ASP A 41 -9.35 -1.07 -11.83
N LEU A 42 -9.22 -2.41 -11.82
CA LEU A 42 -9.39 -3.22 -10.62
C LEU A 42 -8.31 -2.92 -9.58
N ALA A 43 -7.05 -2.80 -10.01
CA ALA A 43 -5.95 -2.44 -9.14
C ALA A 43 -6.14 -1.02 -8.54
N TYR A 44 -6.70 -0.11 -9.32
CA TYR A 44 -7.00 1.23 -8.83
C TYR A 44 -8.15 1.24 -7.80
N ALA A 45 -9.19 0.42 -8.01
CA ALA A 45 -10.43 0.46 -7.22
C ALA A 45 -10.27 0.22 -5.70
N ALA A 46 -9.21 -0.49 -5.28
CA ALA A 46 -8.88 -0.68 -3.86
C ALA A 46 -7.39 -0.42 -3.56
N ALA A 47 -6.78 0.46 -4.35
CA ALA A 47 -5.37 0.79 -4.27
C ALA A 47 -4.97 1.33 -2.88
N PRO A 48 -3.79 0.96 -2.36
CA PRO A 48 -3.22 1.62 -1.18
C PRO A 48 -2.77 3.06 -1.46
N MET A 49 -2.95 3.95 -0.47
CA MET A 49 -2.15 5.16 -0.35
C MET A 49 -0.93 4.86 0.51
N PHE A 50 0.26 5.19 0.03
CA PHE A 50 1.51 4.90 0.74
C PHE A 50 2.00 6.11 1.53
N PHE A 51 2.43 5.87 2.75
CA PHE A 51 2.92 6.86 3.69
C PHE A 51 4.37 6.56 4.05
N PHE A 52 5.19 7.60 4.01
CA PHE A 52 6.61 7.53 4.29
C PHE A 52 6.96 8.53 5.38
N GLY A 53 7.96 8.19 6.18
CA GLY A 53 8.41 8.99 7.31
C GLY A 53 9.91 9.14 7.34
N GLN A 54 10.37 10.24 7.95
CA GLN A 54 11.76 10.37 8.37
C GLN A 54 11.89 10.26 9.88
N ALA A 55 12.97 9.66 10.35
CA ALA A 55 13.36 9.72 11.75
C ALA A 55 14.81 10.25 11.84
N MET A 56 15.14 10.85 13.00
CA MET A 56 16.49 11.38 13.25
C MET A 56 17.01 12.34 12.17
N ASN A 57 16.11 13.10 11.52
CA ASN A 57 16.39 13.99 10.38
C ASN A 57 17.05 13.28 9.18
N LYS A 58 16.74 11.99 8.98
CA LYS A 58 17.20 11.20 7.85
C LYS A 58 16.00 10.66 7.08
N PRO A 59 15.88 10.95 5.77
CA PRO A 59 14.80 10.39 4.95
C PRO A 59 14.99 8.88 4.71
N PRO A 60 13.92 8.16 4.34
CA PRO A 60 13.99 6.76 3.91
C PRO A 60 14.54 6.66 2.48
N CYS A 61 14.85 5.44 2.03
CA CYS A 61 14.79 5.17 0.59
C CYS A 61 13.33 5.24 0.13
N TYR A 62 13.14 5.74 -1.08
CA TYR A 62 11.82 6.00 -1.65
C TYR A 62 11.65 5.17 -2.93
N PRO A 63 10.43 4.69 -3.26
CA PRO A 63 10.27 3.77 -4.36
C PRO A 63 10.74 4.37 -5.70
N THR A 64 11.34 3.55 -6.55
CA THR A 64 11.89 3.97 -7.84
C THR A 64 11.60 2.96 -8.95
N ASN A 65 12.01 3.27 -10.18
CA ASN A 65 11.92 2.33 -11.29
C ASN A 65 12.89 1.15 -11.06
N ALA A 66 12.40 -0.07 -11.23
CA ALA A 66 13.18 -1.30 -11.24
C ALA A 66 14.02 -1.47 -12.53
N THR A 67 13.66 -0.74 -13.58
CA THR A 67 14.36 -0.71 -14.87
C THR A 67 14.84 0.70 -15.19
N THR A 68 16.02 0.81 -15.80
CA THR A 68 16.47 2.04 -16.46
C THR A 68 15.65 2.31 -17.73
N GLY A 69 15.78 3.50 -18.32
CA GLY A 69 15.16 3.83 -19.62
C GLY A 69 15.62 2.95 -20.79
N GLN A 70 16.68 2.14 -20.60
CA GLN A 70 17.21 1.19 -21.58
C GLN A 70 16.67 -0.24 -21.36
N GLY A 71 15.78 -0.44 -20.38
CA GLY A 71 15.27 -1.76 -20.03
C GLY A 71 16.29 -2.65 -19.31
N THR A 72 17.35 -2.08 -18.74
CA THR A 72 18.29 -2.81 -17.87
C THR A 72 17.88 -2.67 -16.40
N GLN A 73 18.35 -3.58 -15.54
CA GLN A 73 18.09 -3.52 -14.10
C GLN A 73 18.65 -2.21 -13.52
N THR A 74 17.84 -1.50 -12.72
CA THR A 74 18.32 -0.34 -11.94
C THR A 74 19.42 -0.79 -10.97
N PRO A 75 20.58 -0.12 -10.92
CA PRO A 75 21.66 -0.49 -9.99
C PRO A 75 21.23 -0.43 -8.53
N SER A 76 21.79 -1.30 -7.69
CA SER A 76 21.58 -1.21 -6.24
C SER A 76 22.30 0.00 -5.64
N ALA A 77 21.73 0.56 -4.57
CA ALA A 77 22.36 1.61 -3.78
C ALA A 77 23.27 1.01 -2.70
N ALA A 78 24.40 1.68 -2.42
CA ALA A 78 25.29 1.27 -1.34
C ALA A 78 24.67 1.54 0.04
N LEU A 79 24.88 0.61 0.99
CA LEU A 79 24.50 0.77 2.38
C LEU A 79 25.33 1.88 3.05
N CYS A 80 24.76 2.51 4.08
CA CYS A 80 25.48 3.40 4.99
C CYS A 80 25.22 3.00 6.43
N ASP A 81 25.96 3.58 7.35
CA ASP A 81 25.74 3.39 8.76
C ASP A 81 24.46 4.08 9.24
N TYR A 82 23.81 3.45 10.21
CA TYR A 82 22.66 3.99 10.89
C TYR A 82 22.99 5.33 11.55
N PRO A 83 22.11 6.35 11.50
CA PRO A 83 20.73 6.36 11.01
C PRO A 83 20.55 6.76 9.54
N ASN A 84 21.61 6.77 8.71
CA ASN A 84 21.53 7.30 7.34
C ASN A 84 20.91 6.31 6.34
N VAL A 85 19.67 5.88 6.61
CA VAL A 85 18.98 4.81 5.87
C VAL A 85 18.75 5.17 4.39
N GLY A 86 18.34 6.41 4.09
CA GLY A 86 18.08 6.88 2.73
C GLY A 86 19.33 7.27 1.92
N CYS A 87 20.53 6.96 2.38
CA CYS A 87 21.74 7.33 1.63
C CYS A 87 21.84 6.60 0.28
N ASN A 88 22.41 7.25 -0.73
CA ASN A 88 22.74 6.69 -2.06
C ASN A 88 21.55 6.13 -2.87
N CYS A 89 20.32 6.20 -2.36
CA CYS A 89 19.10 5.80 -3.04
C CYS A 89 18.20 7.01 -3.29
N ARG A 90 17.18 6.84 -4.12
CA ARG A 90 16.13 7.84 -4.28
C ARG A 90 15.51 8.19 -2.92
N GLN A 91 15.36 9.48 -2.65
CA GLN A 91 14.66 10.03 -1.49
C GLN A 91 13.41 10.81 -1.95
N PRO A 92 12.47 11.18 -1.06
CA PRO A 92 11.34 12.04 -1.44
C PRO A 92 11.75 13.38 -2.06
N GLY A 93 12.90 13.94 -1.65
CA GLY A 93 13.47 15.16 -2.25
C GLY A 93 12.66 16.44 -2.02
N ILE A 94 11.66 16.40 -1.15
CA ILE A 94 10.77 17.52 -0.82
C ILE A 94 10.58 17.62 0.70
N ALA A 95 10.18 18.79 1.19
CA ALA A 95 9.94 19.00 2.62
C ALA A 95 8.85 18.06 3.17
N ILE A 96 8.97 17.70 4.45
CA ILE A 96 7.94 16.94 5.17
C ILE A 96 6.60 17.68 5.18
N SER A 97 5.53 16.96 5.48
CA SER A 97 4.13 17.43 5.42
C SER A 97 3.66 17.81 4.01
N ASN A 98 4.22 17.18 2.98
CA ASN A 98 3.81 17.36 1.58
C ASN A 98 3.45 16.03 0.91
N ARG A 99 2.65 16.09 -0.15
CA ARG A 99 2.44 14.95 -1.05
C ARG A 99 3.79 14.54 -1.65
N GLY A 100 4.17 13.28 -1.48
CA GLY A 100 5.39 12.70 -2.03
C GLY A 100 5.41 12.71 -3.56
N PRO A 101 6.61 12.63 -4.19
CA PRO A 101 6.71 12.51 -5.64
C PRO A 101 6.14 11.16 -6.12
N SER A 102 5.76 11.10 -7.40
CA SER A 102 5.24 9.87 -8.00
C SER A 102 6.29 8.78 -8.09
N PHE A 103 5.84 7.53 -8.06
CA PHE A 103 6.68 6.35 -8.23
C PHE A 103 5.91 5.21 -8.88
N PRO A 104 6.60 4.28 -9.55
CA PRO A 104 5.94 3.12 -10.15
C PRO A 104 5.39 2.16 -9.10
N VAL A 105 4.21 1.61 -9.37
CA VAL A 105 3.63 0.48 -8.64
C VAL A 105 3.52 -0.68 -9.60
N TYR A 106 4.32 -1.71 -9.37
CA TYR A 106 4.29 -2.90 -10.19
C TYR A 106 3.16 -3.79 -9.72
N TYR A 107 2.13 -3.99 -10.53
CA TYR A 107 0.97 -4.77 -10.11
C TYR A 107 0.84 -6.07 -10.90
N THR A 108 0.26 -7.06 -10.22
CA THR A 108 -0.16 -8.34 -10.81
C THR A 108 -1.50 -8.72 -10.21
N TYR A 109 -2.26 -9.56 -10.90
CA TYR A 109 -3.52 -10.06 -10.37
C TYR A 109 -3.76 -11.51 -10.79
N SER A 110 -4.55 -12.23 -10.01
CA SER A 110 -5.00 -13.57 -10.36
C SER A 110 -6.38 -13.85 -9.79
N ARG A 111 -7.17 -14.62 -10.54
CA ARG A 111 -8.38 -15.26 -10.00
C ARG A 111 -7.95 -16.57 -9.36
N CYS A 112 -8.05 -16.64 -8.04
CA CYS A 112 -7.57 -17.78 -7.26
C CYS A 112 -8.65 -18.84 -7.05
N THR A 113 -9.91 -18.41 -6.97
CA THR A 113 -11.08 -19.31 -6.97
C THR A 113 -12.24 -18.64 -7.72
N SER A 114 -13.40 -19.29 -7.80
CA SER A 114 -14.61 -18.66 -8.35
C SER A 114 -15.11 -17.46 -7.53
N ALA A 115 -14.71 -17.34 -6.27
CA ALA A 115 -15.16 -16.30 -5.33
C ALA A 115 -13.99 -15.46 -4.77
N GLU A 116 -12.77 -15.62 -5.30
CA GLU A 116 -11.58 -14.92 -4.82
C GLU A 116 -10.69 -14.44 -5.97
N ILE A 117 -10.42 -13.15 -5.97
CA ILE A 117 -9.45 -12.49 -6.86
C ILE A 117 -8.44 -11.77 -5.99
N ARG A 118 -7.17 -11.79 -6.36
CA ARG A 118 -6.11 -11.10 -5.63
C ARG A 118 -5.38 -10.14 -6.54
N VAL A 119 -5.04 -8.97 -6.00
CA VAL A 119 -4.20 -7.97 -6.66
C VAL A 119 -3.01 -7.68 -5.78
N ALA A 120 -1.80 -7.86 -6.30
CA ALA A 120 -0.56 -7.49 -5.63
C ALA A 120 -0.06 -6.14 -6.13
N TYR A 121 0.46 -5.33 -5.23
CA TYR A 121 1.07 -4.02 -5.47
C TYR A 121 2.50 -4.05 -4.93
N ASN A 122 3.47 -4.10 -5.82
CA ASN A 122 4.88 -4.19 -5.48
C ASN A 122 5.57 -2.84 -5.64
N LEU A 123 6.38 -2.48 -4.64
CA LEU A 123 7.25 -1.31 -4.63
C LEU A 123 8.71 -1.77 -4.69
N PHE A 124 9.51 -1.09 -5.50
CA PHE A 124 10.94 -1.36 -5.65
C PHE A 124 11.78 -0.29 -4.97
N TYR A 125 12.79 -0.71 -4.22
CA TYR A 125 13.83 0.14 -3.66
C TYR A 125 15.22 -0.37 -4.06
N GLU A 126 16.16 0.56 -4.25
CA GLU A 126 17.53 0.23 -4.69
C GLU A 126 18.34 -0.54 -3.63
N LYS A 127 17.88 -0.50 -2.38
CA LYS A 127 18.44 -1.21 -1.22
C LYS A 127 17.39 -1.28 -0.11
N ASP A 128 17.67 -2.12 0.86
CA ASP A 128 16.99 -2.17 2.14
C ASP A 128 17.97 -1.79 3.28
N GLY A 129 17.57 -0.91 4.19
CA GLY A 129 18.29 -0.62 5.44
C GLY A 129 19.73 -0.09 5.36
N THR A 130 20.54 -0.50 6.35
CA THR A 130 21.86 0.05 6.69
C THR A 130 22.91 -1.04 6.93
N ASN A 131 24.17 -0.64 7.11
CA ASN A 131 25.22 -1.56 7.54
C ASN A 131 24.96 -2.18 8.92
N PRO A 132 25.56 -3.35 9.21
CA PRO A 132 26.18 -4.26 8.24
C PRO A 132 25.19 -4.97 7.30
N ASP A 133 25.68 -5.30 6.10
CA ASP A 133 24.98 -6.13 5.11
C ASP A 133 24.53 -7.47 5.72
N GLN A 134 23.38 -7.96 5.26
CA GLN A 134 22.65 -9.14 5.71
C GLN A 134 22.13 -9.11 7.16
N LEU A 135 22.52 -8.12 7.97
CA LEU A 135 22.00 -7.95 9.34
C LEU A 135 20.96 -6.83 9.39
N PHE A 136 21.35 -5.61 8.99
CA PHE A 136 20.46 -4.46 9.00
C PHE A 136 20.07 -3.99 7.60
N GLY A 137 20.69 -4.52 6.55
CA GLY A 137 20.41 -4.10 5.20
C GLY A 137 20.87 -5.09 4.15
N HIS A 138 20.47 -4.86 2.91
CA HIS A 138 20.95 -5.61 1.74
C HIS A 138 20.72 -4.80 0.47
N ARG A 139 21.37 -5.22 -0.61
CA ARG A 139 21.09 -4.71 -1.96
C ARG A 139 19.67 -5.07 -2.37
N TYR A 140 19.02 -4.15 -3.08
CA TYR A 140 17.65 -4.25 -3.57
C TYR A 140 16.59 -4.53 -2.52
N ASP A 141 15.39 -4.07 -2.78
CA ASP A 141 14.24 -4.45 -1.99
C ASP A 141 12.97 -4.45 -2.82
N TRP A 142 12.09 -5.39 -2.49
CA TRP A 142 10.78 -5.53 -3.10
C TRP A 142 9.75 -5.75 -2.01
N GLU A 143 8.95 -4.74 -1.73
CA GLU A 143 7.88 -4.83 -0.75
C GLU A 143 6.53 -4.87 -1.44
N ARG A 144 5.53 -5.46 -0.79
CA ARG A 144 4.23 -5.67 -1.43
C ARG A 144 3.03 -5.55 -0.51
N VAL A 145 1.93 -5.18 -1.12
CA VAL A 145 0.59 -5.24 -0.53
C VAL A 145 -0.25 -6.16 -1.41
N ILE A 146 -1.06 -7.04 -0.82
CA ILE A 146 -2.05 -7.83 -1.57
C ILE A 146 -3.43 -7.46 -1.07
N VAL A 147 -4.27 -7.00 -1.98
CA VAL A 147 -5.71 -6.84 -1.74
C VAL A 147 -6.41 -8.09 -2.26
N ILE A 148 -7.15 -8.75 -1.37
CA ILE A 148 -7.99 -9.89 -1.70
C ILE A 148 -9.41 -9.38 -1.86
N TRP A 149 -10.01 -9.65 -3.02
CA TRP A 149 -11.40 -9.41 -3.33
C TRP A 149 -12.18 -10.70 -3.12
N GLY A 150 -13.24 -10.62 -2.31
CA GLY A 150 -14.18 -11.71 -2.07
C GLY A 150 -15.53 -11.42 -2.69
N GLN A 151 -16.18 -12.46 -3.20
CA GLN A 151 -17.56 -12.37 -3.67
C GLN A 151 -18.55 -12.48 -2.50
N LYS A 152 -19.50 -11.54 -2.44
CA LYS A 152 -20.64 -11.55 -1.50
C LYS A 152 -21.75 -12.47 -2.00
N LEU A 153 -22.73 -12.76 -1.13
CA LEU A 153 -23.90 -13.58 -1.46
C LEU A 153 -24.73 -13.05 -2.64
N ASN A 154 -24.75 -11.73 -2.83
CA ASN A 154 -25.42 -11.08 -3.97
C ASN A 154 -24.57 -11.07 -5.25
N SER A 155 -23.47 -11.83 -5.29
CA SER A 155 -22.48 -11.90 -6.37
C SER A 155 -21.62 -10.65 -6.59
N ASP A 156 -21.81 -9.58 -5.82
CA ASP A 156 -20.92 -8.42 -5.88
C ASP A 156 -19.56 -8.73 -5.24
N TRP A 157 -18.53 -8.09 -5.74
CA TRP A 157 -17.16 -8.20 -5.26
C TRP A 157 -16.82 -7.00 -4.39
N VAL A 158 -16.17 -7.27 -3.26
CA VAL A 158 -15.57 -6.24 -2.41
C VAL A 158 -14.17 -6.68 -1.96
N PRO A 159 -13.28 -5.75 -1.64
CA PRO A 159 -12.10 -6.05 -0.85
C PRO A 159 -12.54 -6.70 0.47
N SER A 160 -11.98 -7.87 0.76
CA SER A 160 -12.31 -8.65 1.95
C SER A 160 -11.14 -8.72 2.93
N ARG A 161 -9.90 -8.65 2.42
CA ARG A 161 -8.69 -8.80 3.21
C ARG A 161 -7.51 -8.05 2.59
N LEU A 162 -6.59 -7.64 3.46
CA LEU A 162 -5.33 -6.99 3.11
C LEU A 162 -4.18 -7.83 3.69
N LEU A 163 -3.21 -8.16 2.84
CA LEU A 163 -1.93 -8.72 3.26
C LEU A 163 -0.84 -7.65 3.09
N LEU A 164 -0.09 -7.38 4.14
CA LEU A 164 0.99 -6.41 4.15
C LEU A 164 2.31 -7.12 4.37
N SER A 165 3.30 -6.89 3.52
CA SER A 165 4.60 -7.54 3.67
C SER A 165 5.29 -7.16 4.98
N GLN A 166 5.83 -8.18 5.64
CA GLN A 166 6.57 -8.10 6.90
C GLN A 166 7.81 -8.97 6.78
N HIS A 167 8.89 -8.42 6.21
CA HIS A 167 10.12 -9.14 5.92
C HIS A 167 9.85 -10.43 5.10
N SER A 168 9.83 -11.62 5.71
CA SER A 168 9.59 -12.90 5.03
C SER A 168 8.11 -13.32 4.94
N GLY A 169 7.20 -12.65 5.63
CA GLY A 169 5.79 -13.05 5.74
C GLY A 169 4.80 -11.92 5.44
N TYR A 170 3.58 -12.08 5.95
CA TYR A 170 2.55 -11.06 5.87
C TYR A 170 1.89 -10.81 7.22
N GLN A 171 1.55 -9.54 7.48
CA GLN A 171 0.41 -9.24 8.33
C GLN A 171 -0.87 -9.43 7.51
N SER A 172 -1.82 -10.22 8.02
CA SER A 172 -3.15 -10.41 7.41
C SER A 172 -4.22 -9.70 8.22
N LEU A 173 -5.06 -8.91 7.55
CA LEU A 173 -6.10 -8.09 8.15
C LEU A 173 -7.40 -8.23 7.35
N ASP A 174 -8.51 -8.59 8.01
CA ASP A 174 -9.82 -8.44 7.37
C ASP A 174 -10.07 -6.96 7.07
N TRP A 175 -10.73 -6.66 5.95
CA TRP A 175 -10.83 -5.28 5.44
C TRP A 175 -11.41 -4.30 6.47
N ALA A 176 -12.49 -4.71 7.15
CA ALA A 176 -13.14 -3.91 8.18
C ALA A 176 -12.27 -3.67 9.45
N SER A 177 -11.19 -4.44 9.63
CA SER A 177 -10.27 -4.31 10.77
C SER A 177 -9.19 -3.25 10.55
N ILE A 178 -8.92 -2.88 9.29
CA ILE A 178 -7.92 -1.87 8.92
C ILE A 178 -8.25 -0.55 9.64
N GLN A 179 -7.29 -0.01 10.40
CA GLN A 179 -7.47 1.17 11.24
C GLN A 179 -7.68 2.43 10.42
N ASN A 180 -7.06 2.51 9.25
CA ASN A 180 -7.01 3.71 8.43
C ASN A 180 -7.32 3.38 6.98
N THR A 181 -8.50 3.81 6.53
CA THR A 181 -8.99 3.72 5.16
C THR A 181 -9.58 5.06 4.74
N PHE A 182 -9.78 5.28 3.44
CA PHE A 182 -10.42 6.48 2.90
C PHE A 182 -11.23 6.16 1.63
N ASN A 183 -12.18 7.04 1.27
CA ASN A 183 -12.98 6.90 0.05
C ASN A 183 -12.21 7.41 -1.18
N THR A 184 -12.53 6.92 -2.37
CA THR A 184 -11.92 7.43 -3.62
C THR A 184 -12.08 8.95 -3.78
N GLU A 185 -13.20 9.52 -3.36
CA GLU A 185 -13.48 10.97 -3.43
C GLU A 185 -12.50 11.82 -2.60
N ASP A 186 -11.95 11.24 -1.52
CA ASP A 186 -11.03 11.90 -0.60
C ASP A 186 -9.56 11.80 -1.05
N ALA A 187 -9.28 11.11 -2.16
CA ALA A 187 -7.91 10.85 -2.65
C ALA A 187 -7.06 12.13 -2.86
N ASN A 188 -7.71 13.25 -3.15
CA ASN A 188 -7.05 14.54 -3.34
C ASN A 188 -6.89 15.36 -2.04
N LEU A 189 -7.51 14.94 -0.95
CA LEU A 189 -7.29 15.56 0.35
C LEU A 189 -5.89 15.21 0.87
N PRO A 190 -5.25 16.10 1.67
CA PRO A 190 -4.04 15.74 2.38
C PRO A 190 -4.21 14.42 3.13
N ARG A 191 -3.36 13.43 2.81
CA ARG A 191 -3.36 12.09 3.45
C ARG A 191 -4.67 11.31 3.30
N GLY A 192 -5.48 11.61 2.28
CA GLY A 192 -6.79 10.96 2.09
C GLY A 192 -7.78 11.31 3.21
N GLY A 193 -7.63 12.48 3.83
CA GLY A 193 -8.43 12.90 4.98
C GLY A 193 -7.92 12.35 6.32
N ASP A 194 -8.80 12.35 7.32
CA ASP A 194 -8.47 12.00 8.71
C ASP A 194 -8.14 10.52 8.88
N ASN A 195 -7.41 10.20 9.96
CA ASN A 195 -7.14 8.82 10.38
C ASN A 195 -8.29 8.26 11.23
N GLY A 196 -8.33 6.94 11.38
CA GLY A 196 -9.34 6.24 12.18
C GLY A 196 -10.63 5.90 11.44
N LEU A 197 -10.76 6.28 10.16
CA LEU A 197 -11.86 5.83 9.31
C LEU A 197 -11.59 4.39 8.84
N LYS A 198 -12.60 3.53 8.97
CA LYS A 198 -12.53 2.11 8.61
C LYS A 198 -13.54 1.78 7.51
N ASP A 199 -13.33 0.62 6.89
CA ASP A 199 -14.24 -0.01 5.93
C ASP A 199 -14.55 0.86 4.69
N ARG A 200 -13.53 1.60 4.21
CA ARG A 200 -13.60 2.45 3.00
C ARG A 200 -12.84 1.85 1.83
N ASP A 201 -12.93 2.50 0.67
CA ASP A 201 -12.43 1.99 -0.62
C ASP A 201 -10.92 1.69 -0.62
N HIS A 202 -10.12 2.48 0.09
CA HIS A 202 -8.66 2.43 0.00
C HIS A 202 -7.99 2.33 1.37
N PRO A 203 -6.99 1.46 1.56
CA PRO A 203 -6.20 1.41 2.78
C PRO A 203 -5.10 2.48 2.78
N LYS A 204 -4.79 3.00 3.97
CA LYS A 204 -3.56 3.78 4.22
C LYS A 204 -2.47 2.82 4.69
N VAL A 205 -1.38 2.73 3.92
CA VAL A 205 -0.25 1.84 4.19
C VAL A 205 0.97 2.65 4.58
N TYR A 206 1.49 2.39 5.78
CA TYR A 206 2.64 3.06 6.36
C TYR A 206 3.89 2.20 6.15
N VAL A 207 4.86 2.76 5.44
CA VAL A 207 6.13 2.12 5.12
C VAL A 207 7.12 2.37 6.26
N ALA A 208 7.75 1.31 6.77
CA ALA A 208 8.82 1.45 7.75
C ALA A 208 9.99 2.24 7.17
N TRP A 209 10.50 3.17 7.97
CA TRP A 209 11.52 4.14 7.55
C TRP A 209 12.86 3.47 7.17
N SER A 210 13.24 2.40 7.86
CA SER A 210 14.53 1.73 7.61
C SER A 210 14.42 0.43 6.81
N LYS A 211 13.36 -0.37 7.00
CA LYS A 211 13.29 -1.76 6.48
C LYS A 211 12.12 -2.03 5.53
N HIS A 212 11.46 -0.96 5.09
CA HIS A 212 10.32 -0.90 4.16
C HIS A 212 9.10 -1.80 4.41
N ALA A 213 9.06 -2.59 5.49
CA ALA A 213 7.89 -3.36 5.91
C ALA A 213 6.62 -2.48 5.96
N HIS A 214 5.49 -3.06 5.57
CA HIS A 214 4.23 -2.35 5.39
C HIS A 214 3.28 -2.55 6.56
N TYR A 215 2.68 -1.47 7.04
CA TYR A 215 1.79 -1.47 8.20
C TYR A 215 0.49 -0.73 7.91
N GLN A 216 -0.56 -1.09 8.64
CA GLN A 216 -1.87 -0.43 8.57
C GLN A 216 -1.98 0.79 9.52
N ASP A 217 -0.95 1.03 10.32
CA ASP A 217 -0.91 2.02 11.39
C ASP A 217 0.41 2.80 11.45
N ARG A 218 0.36 3.90 12.19
CA ARG A 218 1.51 4.78 12.44
C ARG A 218 2.23 4.36 13.73
N ASN A 219 3.56 4.39 13.75
CA ASN A 219 4.36 4.21 14.95
C ASN A 219 5.59 5.13 14.93
N THR A 220 5.61 6.12 15.82
CA THR A 220 6.69 7.11 15.94
C THR A 220 7.46 7.00 17.26
N GLY A 221 7.25 5.91 18.01
CA GLY A 221 7.80 5.75 19.36
C GLY A 221 9.23 5.21 19.40
N TRP A 222 9.69 4.51 18.35
CA TRP A 222 10.97 3.80 18.35
C TRP A 222 11.78 4.12 17.11
N ASN A 223 13.06 4.45 17.30
CA ASN A 223 14.00 4.85 16.25
C ASN A 223 15.42 4.37 16.57
N ASP A 224 15.56 3.25 17.25
CA ASP A 224 16.83 2.54 17.41
C ASP A 224 16.98 1.47 16.32
N PRO A 225 18.20 0.97 16.03
CA PRO A 225 18.42 -0.02 14.98
C PRO A 225 17.64 -1.33 15.16
N ILE A 226 17.44 -1.80 16.40
CA ILE A 226 16.82 -3.11 16.67
C ILE A 226 15.31 -3.04 16.47
N SER A 227 14.66 -1.95 16.89
CA SER A 227 13.21 -1.79 16.66
C SER A 227 12.84 -1.83 15.17
N GLN A 228 13.75 -1.45 14.28
CA GLN A 228 13.51 -1.47 12.83
C GLN A 228 13.41 -2.87 12.23
N LEU A 229 13.84 -3.92 12.95
CA LEU A 229 13.75 -5.32 12.54
C LEU A 229 12.46 -6.00 13.03
N THR A 230 11.53 -5.24 13.59
CA THR A 230 10.34 -5.76 14.29
C THR A 230 9.10 -4.93 13.96
N GLY A 231 7.94 -5.34 14.47
CA GLY A 231 6.71 -4.54 14.38
C GLY A 231 6.77 -3.15 15.04
N ASN A 232 7.83 -2.85 15.79
CA ASN A 232 8.08 -1.53 16.37
C ASN A 232 8.78 -0.54 15.42
N ALA A 233 9.07 -0.93 14.17
CA ALA A 233 9.76 -0.08 13.22
C ALA A 233 9.09 1.29 13.05
N PHE A 234 9.92 2.33 12.95
CA PHE A 234 9.45 3.70 12.81
C PHE A 234 8.68 3.85 11.50
N ARG A 235 7.51 4.48 11.54
CA ARG A 235 6.70 4.78 10.37
C ARG A 235 5.80 5.97 10.69
N SER A 236 5.81 6.96 9.80
CA SER A 236 5.07 8.21 9.97
C SER A 236 4.29 8.57 8.70
N GLN A 237 3.76 9.79 8.65
CA GLN A 237 2.96 10.32 7.56
C GLN A 237 3.54 11.64 7.05
N ASP A 238 4.87 11.78 7.11
CA ASP A 238 5.59 12.97 6.69
C ASP A 238 5.42 13.22 5.19
N TRP A 239 5.38 12.15 4.41
CA TRP A 239 4.99 12.17 3.01
C TRP A 239 3.87 11.16 2.76
N TRP A 240 2.98 11.47 1.83
CA TRP A 240 1.94 10.56 1.35
C TRP A 240 1.84 10.60 -0.15
N TYR A 241 1.56 9.47 -0.79
CA TYR A 241 1.29 9.41 -2.20
C TYR A 241 0.21 8.38 -2.49
N PHE A 242 -0.84 8.81 -3.19
CA PHE A 242 -1.80 7.91 -3.81
C PHE A 242 -1.45 7.75 -5.29
N PRO A 243 -0.99 6.55 -5.71
CA PRO A 243 -0.63 6.29 -7.09
C PRO A 243 -1.76 6.61 -8.06
N GLN A 244 -1.40 7.17 -9.20
CA GLN A 244 -2.30 7.45 -10.31
C GLN A 244 -2.30 6.26 -11.28
N LYS A 245 -3.32 6.14 -12.15
CA LYS A 245 -3.43 5.00 -13.07
C LYS A 245 -2.17 4.79 -13.94
N ASN A 246 -1.47 5.86 -14.32
CA ASN A 246 -0.24 5.79 -15.10
C ASN A 246 1.01 5.36 -14.30
N ASP A 247 0.93 5.31 -12.97
CA ASP A 247 1.99 4.76 -12.13
C ASP A 247 1.94 3.22 -12.09
N TYR A 248 0.81 2.61 -12.47
CA TYR A 248 0.62 1.16 -12.42
C TYR A 248 1.24 0.46 -13.63
N LEU A 249 2.20 -0.40 -13.37
CA LEU A 249 2.89 -1.20 -14.38
C LEU A 249 2.54 -2.67 -14.19
N ARG A 250 1.80 -3.25 -15.13
CA ARG A 250 1.48 -4.68 -15.09
C ARG A 250 2.75 -5.49 -15.31
N ALA A 251 3.10 -6.34 -14.35
CA ALA A 251 4.40 -7.00 -14.30
C ALA A 251 4.33 -8.51 -13.97
N ASP A 252 3.23 -9.17 -14.34
CA ASP A 252 3.13 -10.62 -14.29
C ASP A 252 3.79 -11.28 -15.51
N ARG A 253 3.94 -12.62 -15.47
CA ARG A 253 4.66 -13.40 -16.49
C ARG A 253 4.03 -13.34 -17.90
N SER A 254 2.78 -12.89 -18.04
CA SER A 254 2.18 -12.68 -19.36
C SER A 254 2.66 -11.40 -20.05
N THR A 255 3.39 -10.54 -19.34
CA THR A 255 3.87 -9.24 -19.85
C THR A 255 5.36 -9.25 -20.18
N ALA A 256 5.78 -8.41 -21.14
CA ALA A 256 7.21 -8.23 -21.43
C ALA A 256 7.99 -7.71 -20.22
N LEU A 257 7.39 -6.78 -19.46
CA LEU A 257 7.99 -6.23 -18.25
C LEU A 257 8.16 -7.32 -17.17
N GLY A 258 7.14 -8.14 -16.92
CA GLY A 258 7.26 -9.24 -15.95
C GLY A 258 8.33 -10.25 -16.35
N ASN A 259 8.42 -10.63 -17.63
CA ASN A 259 9.49 -11.51 -18.11
C ASN A 259 10.88 -10.89 -17.96
N LEU A 260 11.01 -9.59 -18.22
CA LEU A 260 12.26 -8.85 -18.00
C LEU A 260 12.67 -8.85 -16.53
N LEU A 261 11.75 -8.49 -15.61
CA LEU A 261 12.01 -8.47 -14.17
C LEU A 261 12.32 -9.86 -13.61
N ALA A 262 11.74 -10.92 -14.18
CA ALA A 262 12.03 -12.30 -13.78
C ALA A 262 13.46 -12.74 -14.13
N GLY A 263 14.10 -12.10 -15.11
CA GLY A 263 15.48 -12.41 -15.54
C GLY A 263 16.56 -11.60 -14.83
N PHE A 264 16.20 -10.74 -13.88
CA PHE A 264 17.14 -9.87 -13.16
C PHE A 264 17.60 -10.46 -11.83
N GLU A 265 18.77 -10.01 -11.37
CA GLU A 265 19.44 -10.50 -10.18
C GLU A 265 19.11 -9.63 -8.97
N TRP A 266 18.07 -9.98 -8.23
CA TRP A 266 17.56 -9.18 -7.11
C TRP A 266 18.30 -9.40 -5.77
N GLY A 267 19.38 -10.19 -5.75
CA GLY A 267 20.11 -10.47 -4.50
C GLY A 267 19.23 -11.22 -3.50
N SER A 268 19.15 -10.72 -2.26
CA SER A 268 18.33 -11.32 -1.20
C SER A 268 16.83 -11.00 -1.34
N ALA A 269 16.45 -10.04 -2.19
CA ALA A 269 15.05 -9.67 -2.41
C ALA A 269 14.35 -10.71 -3.29
N SER A 270 13.38 -11.44 -2.72
CA SER A 270 12.69 -12.56 -3.38
C SER A 270 11.27 -12.25 -3.84
N SER A 271 10.75 -11.08 -3.49
CA SER A 271 9.36 -10.65 -3.68
C SER A 271 9.14 -9.76 -4.91
N ASN A 272 9.92 -9.97 -5.97
CA ASN A 272 9.69 -9.30 -7.25
C ASN A 272 8.31 -9.69 -7.85
N PRO A 273 7.71 -8.85 -8.72
CA PRO A 273 6.32 -9.03 -9.15
C PRO A 273 6.03 -10.40 -9.81
N PRO A 274 6.90 -10.96 -10.69
CA PRO A 274 6.72 -12.32 -11.21
C PRO A 274 6.69 -13.41 -10.13
N ALA A 275 7.65 -13.38 -9.19
CA ALA A 275 7.70 -14.36 -8.11
C ALA A 275 6.46 -14.26 -7.19
N VAL A 276 5.99 -13.04 -6.93
CA VAL A 276 4.76 -12.79 -6.17
C VAL A 276 3.53 -13.29 -6.92
N HIS A 277 3.48 -13.10 -8.24
CA HIS A 277 2.38 -13.59 -9.06
C HIS A 277 2.27 -15.12 -9.02
N ASP A 278 3.40 -15.82 -9.15
CA ASP A 278 3.46 -17.29 -9.10
C ASP A 278 2.91 -17.85 -7.77
N GLY A 279 3.17 -17.16 -6.66
CA GLY A 279 2.69 -17.51 -5.33
C GLY A 279 1.42 -16.79 -4.87
N LEU A 280 0.77 -16.00 -5.75
CA LEU A 280 -0.26 -15.03 -5.33
C LEU A 280 -1.46 -15.71 -4.66
N CYS A 281 -1.89 -16.85 -5.19
CA CYS A 281 -3.05 -17.59 -4.69
C CYS A 281 -2.76 -18.45 -3.45
N SER A 282 -1.49 -18.73 -3.14
CA SER A 282 -1.08 -19.42 -1.91
C SER A 282 -0.64 -18.46 -0.80
N ALA A 283 -0.44 -17.17 -1.12
CA ALA A 283 -0.06 -16.16 -0.14
C ALA A 283 -1.04 -16.13 1.04
N SER A 284 -0.52 -16.31 2.24
CA SER A 284 -1.25 -16.25 3.51
C SER A 284 -0.30 -15.76 4.59
N ALA A 285 -0.84 -15.25 5.71
CA ALA A 285 -0.04 -14.89 6.87
C ALA A 285 0.46 -16.13 7.61
#